data_AF-A0A257LV33-F1
#
_entry.id   AF-A0A257LV33-F1
#
_cell.length_a   1.000
_cell.length_b   1.000
_cell.length_c   1.000
_cell.angle_alpha   90.00
_cell.angle_beta   90.00
_cell.angle_gamma   90.00
#
_symmetry.space_group_name_H-M   'P 1'
#
loop_
_entity.id
_entity.type
_entity.pdbx_description
1 polymer ?
#
loop_
_entity_poly.entity_id
_entity_poly.type
_entity_poly.pdbx_seq_one_letter_code
_entity_poly.pdbx_strand_id
1 'polypeptide(L)'
;MATDKLKVCIFKGDKVKIELRKPIKFGNQKLCAGVWEVRSEMLSSPQIDYFLVVGEAIEKDRLASVTKEFEARGYSSRVLKYKSIWFAGIGPFRVPDPLQMLSHHSVYFFPEVKRPAITNVIARNISNGRTVQLPRHFYVSPEEPFDLIIYNKVGRGFHFEFEEKQNYEGELEFTVGYDGKLLLINHIELERYLASVISSEMLVSLPIEVLKAQAVAARNWLLTAAIKHHIGEPFDVCNDDHCQEYRGVRDENNIARKVIDETRNEVLYYKGEPVDTRFAKVCGGITEEFNNVWGETFYSRSIFDGPGTYDMDLRKEDNFRLWIEQPPPAYCNTQGNTEYFEYGRKYFRWYETIDPHTLREIILSKTGIDIGYPIGQYYHPRIYQVLHSM
;
A
#
# COMPACT_ATOMS: atom_id res chain seq x y z
N MET A 1 6.74 11.03 -23.10
CA MET A 1 7.85 10.46 -22.29
C MET A 1 8.18 9.12 -22.89
N ALA A 2 9.45 8.82 -23.17
CA ALA A 2 9.83 7.50 -23.65
C ALA A 2 9.46 6.46 -22.59
N THR A 3 8.67 5.46 -22.96
CA THR A 3 8.80 4.02 -22.66
C THR A 3 9.20 3.52 -21.25
N ASP A 4 9.12 4.32 -20.19
CA ASP A 4 9.40 3.81 -18.84
C ASP A 4 8.16 3.11 -18.28
N LYS A 5 8.23 1.77 -18.27
CA LYS A 5 7.25 0.92 -17.60
C LYS A 5 7.22 1.23 -16.10
N LEU A 6 6.04 1.08 -15.50
CA LEU A 6 5.85 1.14 -14.06
C LEU A 6 6.58 -0.03 -13.39
N LYS A 7 7.37 0.26 -12.35
CA LYS A 7 8.04 -0.76 -11.54
C LYS A 7 7.23 -1.08 -10.30
N VAL A 8 6.59 -2.25 -10.28
CA VAL A 8 5.75 -2.70 -9.16
C VAL A 8 6.51 -3.74 -8.34
N CYS A 9 6.85 -3.45 -7.08
CA CYS A 9 7.38 -4.44 -6.17
C CYS A 9 6.29 -5.42 -5.75
N ILE A 10 6.38 -6.64 -6.26
CA ILE A 10 5.42 -7.72 -6.03
C ILE A 10 5.81 -8.64 -4.86
N PHE A 11 7.06 -8.56 -4.41
CA PHE A 11 7.55 -9.28 -3.24
C PHE A 11 8.77 -8.56 -2.62
N LYS A 12 8.77 -8.41 -1.29
CA LYS A 12 9.93 -7.99 -0.48
C LYS A 12 10.10 -8.92 0.72
N GLY A 13 11.23 -9.60 0.84
CA GLY A 13 11.49 -10.51 1.97
C GLY A 13 12.70 -11.41 1.78
N ASP A 14 12.98 -12.27 2.75
CA ASP A 14 14.20 -13.10 2.72
C ASP A 14 14.05 -14.34 1.82
N LYS A 15 12.81 -14.74 1.52
CA LYS A 15 12.52 -16.00 0.87
C LYS A 15 11.20 -15.99 0.11
N VAL A 16 11.25 -16.36 -1.16
CA VAL A 16 10.08 -16.52 -2.03
C VAL A 16 10.05 -17.92 -2.63
N LYS A 17 8.85 -18.50 -2.74
CA LYS A 17 8.63 -19.74 -3.47
C LYS A 17 8.12 -19.41 -4.86
N ILE A 18 8.68 -20.06 -5.87
CA ILE A 18 8.30 -19.90 -7.27
C ILE A 18 8.07 -21.27 -7.92
N GLU A 19 7.17 -21.34 -8.89
CA GLU A 19 6.92 -22.52 -9.70
C GLU A 19 7.17 -22.19 -11.17
N LEU A 20 8.09 -22.93 -11.79
CA LEU A 20 8.44 -22.83 -13.20
C LEU A 20 7.69 -23.91 -13.96
N ARG A 21 6.76 -23.53 -14.84
CA ARG A 21 6.04 -24.50 -15.70
C ARG A 21 6.90 -25.02 -16.84
N LYS A 22 7.89 -24.23 -17.26
CA LYS A 22 8.92 -24.62 -18.22
C LYS A 22 10.30 -24.16 -17.76
N PRO A 23 11.40 -24.65 -18.36
CA PRO A 23 12.73 -24.17 -18.02
C PRO A 23 12.89 -22.69 -18.38
N ILE A 24 13.34 -21.88 -17.43
CA ILE A 24 13.52 -20.43 -17.59
C ILE A 24 14.98 -20.05 -17.27
N LYS A 25 15.50 -19.05 -17.97
CA LYS A 25 16.83 -18.50 -17.73
C LYS A 25 16.77 -17.46 -16.60
N PHE A 26 17.60 -17.64 -15.58
CA PHE A 26 17.78 -16.76 -14.43
C PHE A 26 19.22 -16.23 -14.46
N GLY A 27 19.44 -15.07 -15.08
CA GLY A 27 20.79 -14.55 -15.33
C GLY A 27 21.61 -15.52 -16.20
N ASN A 28 22.76 -15.98 -15.70
CA ASN A 28 23.61 -16.96 -16.41
C ASN A 28 23.22 -18.41 -16.15
N GLN A 29 22.21 -18.66 -15.31
CA GLN A 29 21.75 -19.99 -14.93
C GLN A 29 20.48 -20.34 -15.68
N LYS A 30 20.25 -21.62 -15.95
CA LYS A 30 18.97 -22.13 -16.45
C LYS A 30 18.36 -23.04 -15.39
N LEU A 31 17.20 -22.65 -14.88
CA LEU A 31 16.44 -23.46 -13.93
C LEU A 31 15.47 -24.34 -14.72
N CYS A 32 15.39 -25.62 -14.36
CA CYS A 32 14.41 -26.54 -14.95
C CYS A 32 13.01 -26.27 -14.40
N ALA A 33 11.98 -26.77 -15.09
CA ALA A 33 10.62 -26.78 -14.59
C ALA A 33 10.55 -27.43 -13.20
N GLY A 34 9.62 -26.96 -12.37
CA GLY A 34 9.42 -27.41 -10.99
C GLY A 34 9.32 -26.25 -10.00
N VAL A 35 9.18 -26.60 -8.72
CA VAL A 35 9.06 -25.63 -7.63
C VAL A 35 10.43 -25.33 -7.03
N TRP A 36 10.75 -24.05 -6.93
CA TRP A 36 12.01 -23.54 -6.39
C TRP A 36 11.72 -22.62 -5.21
N GLU A 37 12.58 -22.69 -4.21
CA GLU A 37 12.64 -21.73 -3.13
C GLU A 37 13.86 -20.84 -3.35
N VAL A 38 13.65 -19.55 -3.54
CA VAL A 38 14.71 -18.56 -3.72
C VAL A 38 14.89 -17.82 -2.41
N ARG A 39 16.12 -17.78 -1.90
CA ARG A 39 16.49 -17.14 -0.63
C ARG A 39 17.56 -16.08 -0.83
N SER A 40 17.45 -14.98 -0.10
CA SER A 40 18.59 -14.10 0.17
C SER A 40 19.24 -14.54 1.48
N GLU A 41 20.50 -14.92 1.41
CA GLU A 41 21.31 -15.25 2.57
C GLU A 41 22.21 -14.06 2.90
N MET A 42 21.84 -13.32 3.94
CA MET A 42 22.58 -12.15 4.37
C MET A 42 23.90 -12.55 5.03
N LEU A 43 24.99 -12.07 4.46
CA LEU A 43 26.37 -12.27 4.94
C LEU A 43 26.85 -11.11 5.81
N SER A 44 26.27 -9.93 5.64
CA SER A 44 26.53 -8.77 6.50
C SER A 44 25.29 -7.89 6.62
N SER A 45 25.01 -7.44 7.84
CA SER A 45 23.96 -6.43 8.06
C SER A 45 24.29 -5.12 7.35
N PRO A 46 23.26 -4.40 6.86
CA PRO A 46 23.45 -3.09 6.26
C PRO A 46 23.80 -2.05 7.34
N GLN A 47 24.42 -0.95 6.93
CA GLN A 47 24.55 0.26 7.73
C GLN A 47 23.77 1.38 7.04
N ILE A 48 22.67 1.79 7.66
CA ILE A 48 21.74 2.77 7.11
C ILE A 48 21.50 3.82 8.18
N ASP A 49 21.62 5.07 7.78
CA ASP A 49 21.16 6.20 8.56
C ASP A 49 19.87 6.71 7.94
N TYR A 50 18.87 7.04 8.76
CA TYR A 50 17.58 7.53 8.26
C TYR A 50 17.44 9.03 8.53
N PHE A 51 16.98 9.78 7.53
CA PHE A 51 16.54 11.15 7.71
C PHE A 51 15.02 11.18 7.69
N LEU A 52 14.41 11.71 8.76
CA LEU A 52 12.97 11.94 8.84
C LEU A 52 12.61 13.11 7.93
N VAL A 53 11.66 12.92 7.01
CA VAL A 53 11.16 14.00 6.15
C VAL A 53 10.33 14.98 6.96
N VAL A 54 10.67 16.27 6.85
CA VAL A 54 10.02 17.38 7.59
C VAL A 54 9.52 18.50 6.68
N GLY A 55 9.76 18.40 5.37
CA GLY A 55 9.23 19.35 4.41
C GLY A 55 9.37 18.86 2.98
N GLU A 56 8.51 19.37 2.11
CA GLU A 56 8.53 19.10 0.68
C GLU A 56 8.19 20.36 -0.11
N ALA A 57 8.76 20.52 -1.31
CA ALA A 57 8.49 21.65 -2.19
C ALA A 57 8.85 21.34 -3.65
N ILE A 58 8.15 21.97 -4.59
CA ILE A 58 8.52 21.95 -6.01
C ILE A 58 9.82 22.75 -6.24
N GLU A 59 9.98 23.86 -5.52
CA GLU A 59 11.16 24.73 -5.57
C GLU A 59 12.03 24.51 -4.33
N LYS A 60 13.30 24.15 -4.54
CA LYS A 60 14.25 23.83 -3.47
C LYS A 60 14.34 24.93 -2.40
N ASP A 61 14.34 26.20 -2.81
CA ASP A 61 14.58 27.34 -1.92
C ASP A 61 13.47 27.52 -0.88
N ARG A 62 12.25 27.01 -1.12
CA ARG A 62 11.16 27.03 -0.15
C ARG A 62 11.42 26.17 1.07
N LEU A 63 12.35 25.21 0.97
CA LEU A 63 12.75 24.35 2.09
C LEU A 63 13.75 25.02 3.03
N ALA A 64 14.34 26.16 2.64
CA ALA A 64 15.41 26.79 3.41
C ALA A 64 14.96 27.28 4.79
N SER A 65 13.71 27.74 4.94
CA SER A 65 13.16 28.11 6.25
C SER A 65 12.98 26.88 7.15
N VAL A 66 12.42 25.81 6.59
CA VAL A 66 12.19 24.54 7.30
C VAL A 66 13.52 23.95 7.79
N THR A 67 14.53 23.85 6.93
CA THR A 67 15.83 23.30 7.34
C THR A 67 16.50 24.16 8.41
N LYS A 68 16.49 25.49 8.26
CA LYS A 68 17.07 26.41 9.25
C LYS A 68 16.41 26.30 10.62
N GLU A 69 15.10 26.11 10.67
CA GLU A 69 14.37 25.93 11.92
C GLU A 69 14.88 24.70 12.70
N PHE A 70 15.05 23.57 12.02
CA PHE A 70 15.55 22.36 12.65
C PHE A 70 17.05 22.40 12.95
N GLU A 71 17.85 23.05 12.10
CA GLU A 71 19.26 23.30 12.36
C GLU A 71 19.47 24.16 13.61
N ALA A 72 18.63 25.19 13.82
CA ALA A 72 18.66 26.01 15.02
C ALA A 72 18.32 25.21 16.30
N ARG A 73 17.59 24.09 16.17
CA ARG A 73 17.31 23.13 17.24
C ARG A 73 18.40 22.06 17.39
N GLY A 74 19.48 22.14 16.60
CA GLY A 74 20.65 21.25 16.68
C GLY A 74 20.58 19.99 15.80
N TYR A 75 19.58 19.87 14.93
CA TYR A 75 19.50 18.73 13.99
C TYR A 75 20.35 18.97 12.74
N SER A 76 20.98 17.93 12.19
CA SER A 76 21.54 18.04 10.85
C SER A 76 20.40 17.91 9.83
N SER A 77 20.38 18.79 8.83
CA SER A 77 19.40 18.74 7.74
C SER A 77 20.02 18.16 6.48
N ARG A 78 19.18 17.62 5.61
CA ARG A 78 19.50 17.29 4.22
C ARG A 78 18.35 17.65 3.31
N VAL A 79 18.69 18.03 2.09
CA VAL A 79 17.72 18.27 1.03
C VAL A 79 18.04 17.36 -0.14
N LEU A 80 17.07 16.56 -0.57
CA LEU A 80 17.19 15.67 -1.73
C LEU A 80 16.08 15.92 -2.73
N LYS A 81 16.35 15.60 -3.99
CA LYS A 81 15.37 15.65 -5.06
C LYS A 81 14.94 14.22 -5.39
N TYR A 82 13.63 13.99 -5.43
CA TYR A 82 13.06 12.74 -5.92
C TYR A 82 11.97 13.05 -6.94
N LYS A 83 12.14 12.52 -8.17
CA LYS A 83 11.34 12.92 -9.35
C LYS A 83 11.28 14.45 -9.48
N SER A 84 10.10 15.06 -9.43
CA SER A 84 9.88 16.50 -9.55
C SER A 84 9.86 17.25 -8.21
N ILE A 85 9.94 16.56 -7.08
CA ILE A 85 9.74 17.14 -5.74
C ILE A 85 11.06 17.17 -4.98
N TRP A 86 11.32 18.29 -4.30
CA TRP A 86 12.39 18.39 -3.31
C TRP A 86 11.86 18.08 -1.93
N PHE A 87 12.68 17.43 -1.12
CA PHE A 87 12.33 17.10 0.23
C PHE A 87 13.45 17.50 1.20
N ALA A 88 13.06 18.07 2.33
CA ALA A 88 13.93 18.33 3.47
C ALA A 88 13.75 17.22 4.50
N GLY A 89 14.87 16.66 4.95
CA GLY A 89 14.90 15.69 6.04
C GLY A 89 15.86 16.11 7.14
N ILE A 90 15.59 15.64 8.36
CA ILE A 90 16.44 15.84 9.54
C ILE A 90 16.94 14.50 10.06
N GLY A 91 18.12 14.49 10.66
CA GLY A 91 18.77 13.27 11.15
C GLY A 91 20.28 13.46 11.29
N PRO A 92 21.10 12.39 11.14
CA PRO A 92 20.69 11.00 10.92
C PRO A 92 20.13 10.35 12.19
N PHE A 93 19.13 9.50 12.03
CA PHE A 93 18.61 8.64 13.09
C PHE A 93 18.94 7.19 12.81
N ARG A 94 19.36 6.46 13.85
CA ARG A 94 19.34 5.00 13.85
C ARG A 94 17.99 4.54 14.34
N VAL A 95 17.16 4.11 13.41
CA VAL A 95 15.78 3.69 13.68
C VAL A 95 15.78 2.17 13.89
N PRO A 96 15.31 1.65 15.04
CA PRO A 96 15.10 0.22 15.23
C PRO A 96 14.16 -0.34 14.15
N ASP A 97 14.38 -1.57 13.68
CA ASP A 97 13.58 -2.20 12.60
C ASP A 97 12.04 -2.09 12.75
N PRO A 98 11.43 -2.16 13.96
CA PRO A 98 9.97 -1.98 14.10
C PRO A 98 9.46 -0.58 13.73
N LEU A 99 10.30 0.45 13.84
CA LEU A 99 9.96 1.84 13.47
C LEU A 99 10.12 2.10 11.97
N GLN A 100 10.79 1.22 11.21
CA GLN A 100 10.76 1.28 9.73
C GLN A 100 9.35 1.00 9.18
N MET A 101 8.52 0.27 9.93
CA MET A 101 7.10 0.05 9.59
C MET A 101 6.20 1.24 9.91
N LEU A 102 6.70 2.25 10.63
CA LEU A 102 5.95 3.47 10.92
C LEU A 102 6.08 4.52 9.82
N SER A 103 6.45 4.12 8.59
CA SER A 103 6.03 4.83 7.38
C SER A 103 4.52 4.73 7.22
N HIS A 104 3.78 5.26 8.20
CA HIS A 104 2.40 5.63 8.00
C HIS A 104 2.36 6.78 7.01
N HIS A 105 1.22 6.92 6.36
CA HIS A 105 0.95 7.74 5.17
C HIS A 105 1.42 9.21 5.22
N SER A 106 1.88 9.71 6.38
CA SER A 106 2.32 11.08 6.64
C SER A 106 3.77 11.20 7.14
N VAL A 107 4.49 10.08 7.34
CA VAL A 107 5.86 10.06 7.87
C VAL A 107 6.75 9.30 6.91
N TYR A 108 7.68 10.01 6.26
CA TYR A 108 8.60 9.42 5.29
C TYR A 108 10.02 9.45 5.84
N PHE A 109 10.84 8.49 5.41
CA PHE A 109 12.25 8.45 5.73
C PHE A 109 13.10 8.36 4.47
N PHE A 110 14.24 9.04 4.48
CA PHE A 110 15.27 8.83 3.48
C PHE A 110 16.31 7.86 4.01
N PRO A 111 16.47 6.68 3.39
CA PRO A 111 17.59 5.81 3.71
C PRO A 111 18.87 6.42 3.11
N GLU A 112 19.80 6.83 3.96
CA GLU A 112 21.19 7.05 3.57
C GLU A 112 21.98 5.77 3.81
N VAL A 113 22.13 4.97 2.75
CA VAL A 113 22.87 3.72 2.78
C VAL A 113 24.37 4.02 2.90
N LYS A 114 24.93 3.91 4.11
CA LYS A 114 26.38 4.01 4.36
C LYS A 114 27.10 2.77 3.83
N ARG A 115 26.48 1.61 4.02
CA ARG A 115 26.95 0.33 3.50
C ARG A 115 25.75 -0.59 3.24
N PRO A 116 25.55 -1.08 2.01
CA PRO A 116 24.48 -2.04 1.73
C PRO A 116 24.81 -3.40 2.35
N ALA A 117 23.79 -4.22 2.57
CA ALA A 117 23.96 -5.61 2.94
C ALA A 117 24.70 -6.39 1.83
N ILE A 118 25.58 -7.31 2.24
CA ILE A 118 26.17 -8.30 1.35
C ILE A 118 25.32 -9.55 1.46
N THR A 119 24.83 -10.05 0.33
CA THR A 119 23.97 -11.23 0.31
C THR A 119 24.31 -12.16 -0.85
N ASN A 120 24.09 -13.45 -0.62
CA ASN A 120 24.01 -14.44 -1.68
C ASN A 120 22.54 -14.70 -2.03
N VAL A 121 22.25 -14.95 -3.29
CA VAL A 121 20.92 -15.43 -3.71
C VAL A 121 21.03 -16.90 -4.09
N ILE A 122 20.28 -17.76 -3.41
CA ILE A 122 20.31 -19.20 -3.64
C ILE A 122 18.93 -19.69 -4.02
N ALA A 123 18.82 -20.39 -5.14
CA ALA A 123 17.63 -21.11 -5.53
C ALA A 123 17.79 -22.60 -5.22
N ARG A 124 16.89 -23.16 -4.42
CA ARG A 124 16.82 -24.59 -4.10
C ARG A 124 15.58 -25.21 -4.73
N ASN A 125 15.77 -26.21 -5.58
CA ASN A 125 14.67 -27.00 -6.11
C ASN A 125 14.09 -27.87 -4.98
N ILE A 126 12.78 -27.79 -4.77
CA ILE A 126 12.11 -28.45 -3.64
C ILE A 126 12.05 -29.97 -3.83
N SER A 127 11.91 -30.46 -5.05
CA SER A 127 11.70 -31.90 -5.29
C SER A 127 12.98 -32.71 -5.25
N ASN A 128 14.10 -32.18 -5.75
CA ASN A 128 15.37 -32.91 -5.83
C ASN A 128 16.50 -32.32 -4.96
N GLY A 129 16.25 -31.20 -4.27
CA GLY A 129 17.22 -30.56 -3.39
C GLY A 129 18.37 -29.83 -4.09
N ARG A 130 18.41 -29.80 -5.43
CA ARG A 130 19.46 -29.11 -6.20
C ARG A 130 19.48 -27.63 -5.84
N THR A 131 20.66 -27.12 -5.47
CA THR A 131 20.89 -25.70 -5.22
C THR A 131 21.64 -25.06 -6.38
N VAL A 132 21.31 -23.80 -6.66
CA VAL A 132 21.97 -22.97 -7.68
C VAL A 132 22.17 -21.59 -7.09
N GLN A 133 23.40 -21.07 -7.13
CA GLN A 133 23.66 -19.68 -6.81
C GLN A 133 23.26 -18.80 -7.98
N LEU A 134 22.39 -17.83 -7.70
CA LEU A 134 21.91 -16.85 -8.67
C LEU A 134 22.68 -15.54 -8.53
N PRO A 135 22.78 -14.73 -9.59
CA PRO A 135 23.25 -13.35 -9.45
C PRO A 135 22.32 -12.54 -8.54
N ARG A 136 22.84 -11.48 -7.93
CA ARG A 136 22.04 -10.59 -7.04
C ARG A 136 21.05 -9.71 -7.79
N HIS A 137 21.23 -9.53 -9.09
CA HIS A 137 20.35 -8.76 -9.94
C HIS A 137 20.25 -9.45 -11.31
N PHE A 138 19.03 -9.76 -11.75
CA PHE A 138 18.76 -10.35 -13.06
C PHE A 138 17.30 -10.13 -13.46
N TYR A 139 17.04 -10.25 -14.76
CA TYR A 139 15.70 -10.19 -15.34
C TYR A 139 15.23 -11.56 -15.79
N VAL A 140 13.92 -11.76 -15.74
CA VAL A 140 13.20 -12.93 -16.22
C VAL A 140 12.00 -12.41 -17.02
N SER A 141 11.93 -12.78 -18.30
CA SER A 141 10.74 -12.55 -19.12
C SER A 141 10.09 -13.90 -19.41
N PRO A 142 9.01 -14.28 -18.72
CA PRO A 142 8.20 -15.42 -19.14
C PRO A 142 7.69 -15.19 -20.57
N GLU A 143 7.65 -16.23 -21.40
CA GLU A 143 7.12 -16.09 -22.76
C GLU A 143 5.58 -16.12 -22.75
N GLU A 144 5.00 -16.79 -21.74
CA GLU A 144 3.57 -16.89 -21.48
C GLU A 144 3.27 -16.51 -20.01
N PRO A 145 2.14 -15.86 -19.70
CA PRO A 145 1.83 -15.32 -18.37
C PRO A 145 1.87 -16.32 -17.21
N PHE A 146 1.87 -17.62 -17.51
CA PHE A 146 1.82 -18.71 -16.53
C PHE A 146 3.12 -19.52 -16.44
N ASP A 147 4.17 -19.13 -17.17
CA ASP A 147 5.44 -19.84 -17.15
C ASP A 147 6.14 -19.76 -15.79
N LEU A 148 5.93 -18.66 -15.06
CA LEU A 148 6.47 -18.39 -13.74
C LEU A 148 5.33 -17.98 -12.81
N ILE A 149 5.11 -18.78 -11.78
CA ILE A 149 4.15 -18.52 -10.71
C ILE A 149 4.94 -18.15 -9.45
N ILE A 150 4.52 -17.08 -8.79
CA ILE A 150 5.08 -16.62 -7.52
C ILE A 150 4.05 -16.92 -6.42
N TYR A 151 4.53 -17.46 -5.31
CA TYR A 151 3.70 -17.73 -4.14
C TYR A 151 3.83 -16.56 -3.18
N ASN A 152 2.86 -15.66 -3.20
CA ASN A 152 2.84 -14.45 -2.41
C ASN A 152 2.01 -14.62 -1.15
N LYS A 153 2.35 -13.86 -0.11
CA LYS A 153 1.51 -13.70 1.07
C LYS A 153 0.59 -12.50 0.86
N VAL A 154 -0.71 -12.72 0.95
CA VAL A 154 -1.76 -11.70 0.94
C VAL A 154 -2.16 -11.40 2.39
N GLY A 155 -2.41 -10.13 2.73
CA GLY A 155 -2.76 -9.71 4.09
C GLY A 155 -1.61 -9.83 5.10
N ARG A 156 -0.39 -9.42 4.71
CA ARG A 156 0.82 -9.62 5.52
C ARG A 156 0.71 -8.94 6.89
N GLY A 157 0.85 -9.71 7.96
CA GLY A 157 0.74 -9.21 9.33
C GLY A 157 -0.70 -8.95 9.80
N PHE A 158 -1.72 -9.26 8.99
CA PHE A 158 -3.12 -9.24 9.39
C PHE A 158 -3.62 -10.64 9.78
N HIS A 159 -4.75 -10.69 10.48
CA HIS A 159 -5.36 -11.94 10.94
C HIS A 159 -5.86 -12.85 9.80
N PHE A 160 -5.97 -12.32 8.58
CA PHE A 160 -6.37 -13.04 7.38
C PHE A 160 -5.18 -13.34 6.44
N GLU A 161 -3.95 -13.38 6.94
CA GLU A 161 -2.78 -13.71 6.10
C GLU A 161 -2.91 -15.12 5.46
N PHE A 162 -2.77 -15.22 4.13
CA PHE A 162 -2.71 -16.50 3.42
C PHE A 162 -1.73 -16.47 2.23
N GLU A 163 -1.32 -17.66 1.75
CA GLU A 163 -0.47 -17.81 0.57
C GLU A 163 -1.33 -17.93 -0.71
N GLU A 164 -1.02 -17.14 -1.72
CA GLU A 164 -1.72 -17.11 -3.00
C GLU A 164 -0.74 -17.29 -4.17
N LYS A 165 -1.14 -18.09 -5.16
CA LYS A 165 -0.42 -18.23 -6.43
C LYS A 165 -0.76 -17.05 -7.34
N GLN A 166 0.25 -16.28 -7.70
CA GLN A 166 0.13 -15.14 -8.60
C GLN A 166 1.08 -15.29 -9.78
N ASN A 167 0.68 -14.75 -10.91
CA ASN A 167 1.42 -14.83 -12.16
C ASN A 167 1.35 -13.48 -12.86
N TYR A 168 2.41 -13.17 -13.61
CA TYR A 168 2.69 -11.81 -14.06
C TYR A 168 3.06 -11.81 -15.53
N GLU A 169 2.64 -10.74 -16.21
CA GLU A 169 3.04 -10.46 -17.59
C GLU A 169 4.23 -9.50 -17.63
N GLY A 170 4.90 -9.47 -18.78
CA GLY A 170 6.03 -8.58 -19.00
C GLY A 170 7.30 -9.07 -18.29
N GLU A 171 8.20 -8.14 -18.01
CA GLU A 171 9.51 -8.47 -17.46
C GLU A 171 9.47 -8.42 -15.93
N LEU A 172 10.13 -9.40 -15.30
CA LEU A 172 10.31 -9.50 -13.86
C LEU A 172 11.79 -9.29 -13.54
N GLU A 173 12.07 -8.28 -12.73
CA GLU A 173 13.37 -7.99 -12.17
C GLU A 173 13.47 -8.65 -10.79
N PHE A 174 14.47 -9.49 -10.62
CA PHE A 174 14.87 -10.02 -9.32
C PHE A 174 16.11 -9.27 -8.88
N THR A 175 16.03 -8.61 -7.73
CA THR A 175 17.14 -7.85 -7.17
C THR A 175 17.21 -8.02 -5.65
N VAL A 176 18.26 -7.49 -5.02
CA VAL A 176 18.40 -7.44 -3.57
C VAL A 176 18.39 -5.99 -3.13
N GLY A 177 17.52 -5.65 -2.18
CA GLY A 177 17.47 -4.34 -1.55
C GLY A 177 18.76 -4.00 -0.79
N TYR A 178 18.95 -2.73 -0.45
CA TYR A 178 20.08 -2.30 0.39
C TYR A 178 20.06 -2.97 1.77
N ASP A 179 18.88 -3.39 2.23
CA ASP A 179 18.63 -4.12 3.48
C ASP A 179 18.93 -5.62 3.40
N GLY A 180 19.28 -6.11 2.20
CA GLY A 180 19.57 -7.52 1.96
C GLY A 180 18.35 -8.38 1.64
N LYS A 181 17.14 -7.81 1.60
CA LYS A 181 15.94 -8.57 1.24
C LYS A 181 15.86 -8.79 -0.25
N LEU A 182 15.29 -9.92 -0.67
CA LEU A 182 14.89 -10.12 -2.07
C LEU A 182 13.80 -9.13 -2.43
N LEU A 183 13.93 -8.53 -3.60
CA LEU A 183 12.91 -7.73 -4.26
C LEU A 183 12.57 -8.40 -5.59
N LEU A 184 11.28 -8.67 -5.81
CA LEU A 184 10.78 -9.02 -7.13
C LEU A 184 9.95 -7.84 -7.61
N ILE A 185 10.32 -7.31 -8.77
CA ILE A 185 9.73 -6.11 -9.36
C ILE A 185 9.19 -6.46 -10.74
N ASN A 186 7.91 -6.21 -10.97
CA ASN A 186 7.29 -6.36 -12.28
C ASN A 186 7.31 -5.03 -13.03
N HIS A 187 7.87 -5.07 -14.24
CA HIS A 187 7.87 -3.96 -15.18
C HIS A 187 6.67 -4.07 -16.11
N ILE A 188 5.68 -3.20 -15.91
CA ILE A 188 4.38 -3.27 -16.58
C ILE A 188 3.93 -1.90 -17.08
N GLU A 189 3.17 -1.88 -18.18
CA GLU A 189 2.53 -0.65 -18.65
C GLU A 189 1.50 -0.16 -17.64
N LEU A 190 1.42 1.16 -17.42
CA LEU A 190 0.52 1.76 -16.44
C LEU A 190 -0.93 1.29 -16.60
N GLU A 191 -1.45 1.27 -17.83
CA GLU A 191 -2.83 0.86 -18.09
C GLU A 191 -3.05 -0.65 -17.82
N ARG A 192 -2.02 -1.48 -18.00
CA ARG A 192 -2.09 -2.91 -17.64
C ARG A 192 -2.07 -3.13 -16.13
N TYR A 193 -1.30 -2.32 -15.42
CA TYR A 193 -1.34 -2.28 -13.95
C TYR A 193 -2.74 -1.90 -13.45
N LEU A 194 -3.34 -0.83 -13.99
CA LEU A 194 -4.66 -0.38 -13.58
C LEU A 194 -5.75 -1.41 -13.88
N ALA A 195 -5.65 -2.17 -14.97
CA ALA A 195 -6.60 -3.26 -15.25
C ALA A 195 -6.58 -4.34 -14.14
N SER A 196 -5.40 -4.68 -13.63
CA SER A 196 -5.25 -5.60 -12.49
C SER A 196 -5.78 -5.01 -11.19
N VAL A 197 -5.51 -3.72 -10.93
CA VAL A 197 -6.03 -3.02 -9.75
C VAL A 197 -7.56 -3.01 -9.76
N ILE A 198 -8.19 -2.68 -10.88
CA ILE A 198 -9.66 -2.68 -10.98
C ILE A 198 -10.24 -4.08 -10.75
N SER A 199 -9.60 -5.11 -11.30
CA SER A 199 -10.01 -6.50 -11.06
C SER A 199 -9.86 -6.97 -9.62
N SER A 200 -8.92 -6.39 -8.86
CA SER A 200 -8.60 -6.84 -7.50
C SER A 200 -9.38 -6.06 -6.45
N GLU A 201 -9.50 -4.73 -6.62
CA GLU A 201 -10.19 -3.83 -5.69
C GLU A 201 -11.72 -3.87 -5.82
N MET A 202 -12.24 -4.18 -7.02
CA MET A 202 -13.66 -4.07 -7.35
C MET A 202 -14.26 -5.36 -7.88
N LEU A 203 -15.53 -5.60 -7.54
CA LEU A 203 -16.29 -6.67 -8.18
C LEU A 203 -16.61 -6.32 -9.63
N VAL A 204 -16.34 -7.25 -10.54
CA VAL A 204 -16.58 -7.07 -11.98
C VAL A 204 -18.06 -6.90 -12.32
N SER A 205 -18.96 -7.36 -11.45
CA SER A 205 -20.41 -7.20 -11.61
C SER A 205 -20.91 -5.80 -11.31
N LEU A 206 -20.09 -4.90 -10.74
CA LEU A 206 -20.50 -3.53 -10.44
C LEU A 206 -20.89 -2.76 -11.72
N PRO A 207 -21.78 -1.74 -11.61
CA PRO A 207 -22.10 -0.87 -12.72
C PRO A 207 -20.84 -0.29 -13.36
N ILE A 208 -20.79 -0.27 -14.69
CA ILE A 208 -19.59 0.13 -15.44
C ILE A 208 -19.08 1.52 -15.06
N GLU A 209 -19.98 2.46 -14.76
CA GLU A 209 -19.62 3.83 -14.37
C GLU A 209 -18.94 3.89 -12.99
N VAL A 210 -19.26 2.94 -12.08
CA VAL A 210 -18.54 2.79 -10.80
C VAL A 210 -17.11 2.32 -11.06
N LEU A 211 -16.93 1.35 -11.96
CA LEU A 211 -15.60 0.86 -12.33
C LEU A 211 -14.77 1.95 -13.02
N LYS A 212 -15.39 2.79 -13.86
CA LYS A 212 -14.72 3.94 -14.49
C LYS A 212 -14.28 4.98 -13.47
N ALA A 213 -15.16 5.34 -12.53
CA ALA A 213 -14.81 6.25 -11.44
C ALA A 213 -13.62 5.71 -10.62
N GLN A 214 -13.63 4.41 -10.32
CA GLN A 214 -12.50 3.75 -9.65
C GLN A 214 -11.23 3.78 -10.50
N ALA A 215 -11.31 3.56 -11.81
CA ALA A 215 -10.13 3.61 -12.69
C ALA A 215 -9.47 5.00 -12.71
N VAL A 216 -10.28 6.05 -12.80
CA VAL A 216 -9.79 7.43 -12.73
C VAL A 216 -9.18 7.71 -11.35
N ALA A 217 -9.83 7.32 -10.26
CA ALA A 217 -9.28 7.48 -8.91
C ALA A 217 -7.97 6.69 -8.70
N ALA A 218 -7.89 5.44 -9.17
CA ALA A 218 -6.69 4.63 -9.05
C ALA A 218 -5.51 5.25 -9.84
N ARG A 219 -5.78 5.78 -11.04
CA ARG A 219 -4.80 6.49 -11.86
C ARG A 219 -4.33 7.78 -11.20
N ASN A 220 -5.24 8.59 -10.67
CA ASN A 220 -4.92 9.82 -9.96
C ASN A 220 -4.02 9.57 -8.75
N TRP A 221 -4.34 8.55 -7.96
CA TRP A 221 -3.53 8.12 -6.82
C TRP A 221 -2.12 7.72 -7.27
N LEU A 222 -2.00 6.94 -8.34
CA LEU A 222 -0.71 6.51 -8.88
C LEU A 222 0.16 7.69 -9.36
N LEU A 223 -0.47 8.72 -9.94
CA LEU A 223 0.23 9.91 -10.42
C LEU A 223 0.66 10.87 -9.31
N THR A 224 0.02 10.81 -8.14
CA THR A 224 0.23 11.76 -7.03
C THR A 224 0.87 11.13 -5.81
N ALA A 225 0.18 10.19 -5.16
CA ALA A 225 0.57 9.61 -3.88
C ALA A 225 1.77 8.65 -4.00
N ALA A 226 1.81 7.83 -5.05
CA ALA A 226 2.85 6.81 -5.22
C ALA A 226 4.28 7.39 -5.23
N ILE A 227 4.45 8.63 -5.69
CA ILE A 227 5.74 9.32 -5.72
C ILE A 227 6.37 9.40 -4.31
N LYS A 228 5.56 9.47 -3.25
CA LYS A 228 6.08 9.66 -1.89
C LYS A 228 6.28 8.35 -1.12
N HIS A 229 5.58 7.30 -1.52
CA HIS A 229 5.50 6.03 -0.78
C HIS A 229 6.81 5.22 -0.80
N HIS A 230 7.62 5.36 -1.86
CA HIS A 230 8.81 4.52 -2.08
C HIS A 230 10.07 5.35 -2.42
N ILE A 231 10.22 6.52 -1.78
CA ILE A 231 11.39 7.37 -2.00
C ILE A 231 12.67 6.62 -1.61
N GLY A 232 13.60 6.49 -2.57
CA GLY A 232 14.88 5.80 -2.36
C GLY A 232 14.84 4.28 -2.55
N GLU A 233 13.69 3.71 -2.89
CA GLU A 233 13.57 2.31 -3.28
C GLU A 233 13.71 2.14 -4.82
N PRO A 234 14.03 0.94 -5.33
CA PRO A 234 14.24 0.71 -6.76
C PRO A 234 12.93 0.54 -7.57
N PHE A 235 11.77 0.80 -6.98
CA PHE A 235 10.44 0.59 -7.55
C PHE A 235 9.49 1.76 -7.25
N ASP A 236 8.40 1.88 -8.01
CA ASP A 236 7.46 2.98 -7.94
C ASP A 236 6.30 2.73 -6.97
N VAL A 237 5.78 1.50 -6.93
CA VAL A 237 4.64 1.07 -6.10
C VAL A 237 4.86 -0.35 -5.58
N CYS A 238 4.19 -0.74 -4.50
CA CYS A 238 4.14 -2.13 -4.04
C CYS A 238 2.76 -2.76 -4.28
N ASN A 239 2.67 -4.09 -4.16
CA ASN A 239 1.42 -4.84 -4.25
C ASN A 239 0.75 -5.12 -2.89
N ASP A 240 1.06 -4.32 -1.88
CA ASP A 240 0.48 -4.43 -0.53
C ASP A 240 -0.60 -3.38 -0.33
N ASP A 241 -1.34 -3.50 0.79
CA ASP A 241 -2.38 -2.53 1.22
C ASP A 241 -1.81 -1.10 1.40
N HIS A 242 -0.49 -0.97 1.45
CA HIS A 242 0.23 0.32 1.47
C HIS A 242 0.06 1.13 0.17
N CYS A 243 -0.20 0.48 -0.96
CA CYS A 243 -0.35 1.12 -2.26
C CYS A 243 -1.73 0.86 -2.87
N GLN A 244 -1.81 -0.12 -3.76
CA GLN A 244 -3.04 -0.60 -4.39
C GLN A 244 -2.90 -2.10 -4.59
N GLU A 245 -4.03 -2.79 -4.62
CA GLU A 245 -4.04 -4.23 -4.74
C GLU A 245 -3.68 -4.68 -6.17
N TYR A 246 -2.43 -5.11 -6.35
CA TYR A 246 -1.92 -5.62 -7.63
C TYR A 246 -1.60 -7.11 -7.56
N ARG A 247 -2.47 -7.94 -8.15
CA ARG A 247 -2.37 -9.41 -8.09
C ARG A 247 -1.84 -10.06 -9.38
N GLY A 248 -1.19 -9.27 -10.23
CA GLY A 248 -0.73 -9.73 -11.55
C GLY A 248 -1.89 -9.86 -12.54
N VAL A 249 -1.85 -10.84 -13.44
CA VAL A 249 -2.87 -10.98 -14.50
C VAL A 249 -3.94 -12.03 -14.20
N ARG A 250 -3.89 -12.67 -13.03
CA ARG A 250 -4.81 -13.76 -12.67
C ARG A 250 -6.28 -13.35 -12.75
N ASP A 251 -6.59 -12.18 -12.19
CA ASP A 251 -7.97 -11.68 -12.05
C ASP A 251 -8.32 -10.66 -13.15
N GLU A 252 -7.39 -10.37 -14.08
CA GLU A 252 -7.64 -9.47 -15.20
C GLU A 252 -8.75 -10.03 -16.10
N ASN A 253 -9.74 -9.19 -16.41
CA ASN A 253 -10.86 -9.57 -17.24
C ASN A 253 -11.15 -8.52 -18.32
N ASN A 254 -11.96 -8.91 -19.31
CA ASN A 254 -12.27 -8.04 -20.46
C ASN A 254 -13.03 -6.77 -20.06
N ILE A 255 -13.79 -6.79 -18.97
CA ILE A 255 -14.52 -5.60 -18.48
C ILE A 255 -13.51 -4.61 -17.89
N ALA A 256 -12.57 -5.06 -17.06
CA ALA A 256 -11.50 -4.21 -16.52
C ALA A 256 -10.68 -3.58 -17.66
N ARG A 257 -10.26 -4.36 -18.66
CA ARG A 257 -9.56 -3.85 -19.86
C ARG A 257 -10.37 -2.75 -20.57
N LYS A 258 -11.66 -3.01 -20.81
CA LYS A 258 -12.57 -2.06 -21.44
C LYS A 258 -12.71 -0.76 -20.62
N VAL A 259 -12.88 -0.86 -19.30
CA VAL A 259 -12.96 0.29 -18.39
C VAL A 259 -11.70 1.15 -18.47
N ILE A 260 -10.53 0.51 -18.45
CA ILE A 260 -9.25 1.21 -18.55
C ILE A 260 -9.11 1.89 -19.92
N ASP A 261 -9.45 1.21 -21.00
CA ASP A 261 -9.39 1.77 -22.35
C ASP A 261 -10.37 2.95 -22.53
N GLU A 262 -11.59 2.86 -21.98
CA GLU A 262 -12.60 3.93 -22.03
C GLU A 262 -12.24 5.14 -21.17
N THR A 263 -11.40 4.97 -20.13
CA THR A 263 -10.93 6.05 -19.23
C THR A 263 -9.47 6.39 -19.45
N ARG A 264 -8.89 5.96 -20.58
CA ARG A 264 -7.47 6.13 -20.86
C ARG A 264 -7.10 7.62 -20.85
N ASN A 265 -6.05 7.96 -20.11
CA ASN A 265 -5.58 9.33 -19.88
C ASN A 265 -6.59 10.27 -19.16
N GLU A 266 -7.70 9.76 -18.62
CA GLU A 266 -8.57 10.56 -17.78
C GLU A 266 -7.96 10.72 -16.39
N VAL A 267 -7.72 11.98 -16.00
CA VAL A 267 -7.11 12.38 -14.74
C VAL A 267 -7.87 13.58 -14.19
N LEU A 268 -8.23 13.53 -12.90
CA LEU A 268 -8.88 14.63 -12.18
C LEU A 268 -7.85 15.70 -11.84
N TYR A 269 -8.19 16.95 -12.15
CA TYR A 269 -7.40 18.13 -11.82
C TYR A 269 -8.18 19.08 -10.93
N TYR A 270 -7.49 19.72 -10.01
CA TYR A 270 -8.00 20.83 -9.23
C TYR A 270 -6.98 21.97 -9.25
N LYS A 271 -7.40 23.16 -9.71
CA LYS A 271 -6.52 24.34 -9.86
C LYS A 271 -5.23 24.07 -10.66
N GLY A 272 -5.31 23.21 -11.68
CA GLY A 272 -4.19 22.90 -12.57
C GLY A 272 -3.26 21.78 -12.10
N GLU A 273 -3.47 21.21 -10.92
CA GLU A 273 -2.69 20.09 -10.39
C GLU A 273 -3.53 18.80 -10.32
N PRO A 274 -2.95 17.61 -10.55
CA PRO A 274 -3.63 16.35 -10.34
C PRO A 274 -4.07 16.17 -8.88
N VAL A 275 -5.24 15.59 -8.69
CA VAL A 275 -5.84 15.34 -7.36
C VAL A 275 -5.30 14.03 -6.77
N ASP A 276 -4.85 14.03 -5.51
CA ASP A 276 -4.66 12.78 -4.73
C ASP A 276 -6.01 12.25 -4.31
N THR A 277 -6.41 11.15 -4.92
CA THR A 277 -7.70 10.47 -4.72
C THR A 277 -7.50 9.24 -3.84
N ARG A 278 -7.91 9.35 -2.58
CA ARG A 278 -8.04 8.21 -1.67
C ARG A 278 -9.44 7.63 -1.81
N PHE A 279 -9.53 6.30 -1.78
CA PHE A 279 -10.80 5.58 -1.81
C PHE A 279 -10.82 4.55 -0.68
N ALA A 280 -12.03 4.15 -0.29
CA ALA A 280 -12.26 3.15 0.73
C ALA A 280 -13.48 2.31 0.34
N LYS A 281 -13.55 1.09 0.86
CA LYS A 281 -14.63 0.14 0.58
C LYS A 281 -15.99 0.63 1.11
N VAL A 282 -16.01 1.17 2.32
CA VAL A 282 -17.22 1.68 2.99
C VAL A 282 -16.86 2.89 3.85
N CYS A 283 -17.52 4.03 3.66
CA CYS A 283 -17.27 5.24 4.45
C CYS A 283 -18.10 5.29 5.76
N GLY A 284 -19.02 4.34 5.95
CA GLY A 284 -19.91 4.33 7.11
C GLY A 284 -21.01 5.40 7.05
N GLY A 285 -21.24 6.00 5.89
CA GLY A 285 -22.30 6.96 5.61
C GLY A 285 -21.84 8.41 5.49
N ILE A 286 -20.60 8.72 5.84
CA ILE A 286 -20.00 10.03 5.62
C ILE A 286 -18.54 9.85 5.25
N THR A 287 -18.07 10.55 4.21
CA THR A 287 -16.64 10.54 3.85
C THR A 287 -15.83 11.32 4.88
N GLU A 288 -14.55 10.97 5.03
CA GLU A 288 -13.65 11.69 5.94
C GLU A 288 -13.00 12.91 5.26
N GLU A 289 -12.70 13.94 6.05
CA GLU A 289 -11.86 15.04 5.56
C GLU A 289 -10.40 14.59 5.49
N PHE A 290 -9.75 14.83 4.35
CA PHE A 290 -8.38 14.34 4.14
C PHE A 290 -7.39 14.90 5.18
N ASN A 291 -7.60 16.13 5.65
CA ASN A 291 -6.81 16.77 6.70
C ASN A 291 -6.82 16.01 8.02
N ASN A 292 -7.91 15.30 8.32
CA ASN A 292 -8.02 14.53 9.55
C ASN A 292 -7.18 13.25 9.53
N VAL A 293 -6.78 12.78 8.34
CA VAL A 293 -6.12 11.47 8.18
C VAL A 293 -4.71 11.58 7.62
N TRP A 294 -4.49 12.45 6.63
CA TRP A 294 -3.26 12.45 5.80
C TRP A 294 -2.53 13.81 5.74
N GLY A 295 -3.04 14.86 6.38
CA GLY A 295 -2.45 16.20 6.37
C GLY A 295 -3.10 17.14 5.35
N GLU A 296 -2.50 18.30 5.07
CA GLU A 296 -3.21 19.39 4.39
C GLU A 296 -3.49 19.16 2.90
N THR A 297 -4.79 19.11 2.54
CA THR A 297 -5.30 19.33 1.18
C THR A 297 -6.62 20.12 1.23
N PHE A 298 -7.04 20.65 0.09
CA PHE A 298 -8.13 21.62 0.00
C PHE A 298 -9.38 21.12 -0.75
N TYR A 299 -9.32 19.95 -1.40
CA TYR A 299 -10.41 19.45 -2.26
C TYR A 299 -11.23 18.30 -1.65
N SER A 300 -10.71 17.58 -0.65
CA SER A 300 -11.46 16.49 -0.01
C SER A 300 -12.14 17.00 1.25
N ARG A 301 -13.47 16.96 1.27
CA ARG A 301 -14.30 17.36 2.41
C ARG A 301 -15.12 16.18 2.87
N SER A 302 -15.53 16.22 4.13
CA SER A 302 -16.52 15.30 4.64
C SER A 302 -17.88 15.57 3.99
N ILE A 303 -18.43 14.56 3.32
CA ILE A 303 -19.69 14.63 2.57
C ILE A 303 -20.54 13.42 2.97
N PHE A 304 -21.84 13.66 3.16
CA PHE A 304 -22.79 12.58 3.38
C PHE A 304 -22.91 11.69 2.13
N ASP A 305 -22.68 10.39 2.31
CA ASP A 305 -22.76 9.41 1.23
C ASP A 305 -24.21 8.93 1.04
N GLY A 306 -25.13 9.83 0.69
CA GLY A 306 -26.54 9.48 0.52
C GLY A 306 -27.36 10.59 -0.12
N PRO A 307 -28.68 10.39 -0.30
CA PRO A 307 -29.54 11.41 -0.88
C PRO A 307 -29.67 12.61 0.07
N GLY A 308 -29.48 13.82 -0.47
CA GLY A 308 -29.64 15.07 0.27
C GLY A 308 -28.43 15.44 1.13
N THR A 309 -28.70 16.07 2.28
CA THR A 309 -27.68 16.48 3.25
C THR A 309 -27.97 15.83 4.59
N TYR A 310 -26.93 15.38 5.28
CA TYR A 310 -27.04 14.85 6.64
C TYR A 310 -26.32 15.79 7.61
N ASP A 311 -27.10 16.62 8.30
CA ASP A 311 -26.60 17.73 9.12
C ASP A 311 -26.76 17.41 10.62
N MET A 312 -26.10 16.35 11.08
CA MET A 312 -25.97 16.08 12.52
C MET A 312 -24.59 16.48 13.03
N ASP A 313 -24.56 17.29 14.07
CA ASP A 313 -23.32 17.57 14.80
C ASP A 313 -22.91 16.35 15.63
N LEU A 314 -22.01 15.52 15.09
CA LEU A 314 -21.51 14.31 15.75
C LEU A 314 -20.63 14.57 16.98
N ARG A 315 -20.32 15.83 17.30
CA ARG A 315 -19.64 16.19 18.56
C ARG A 315 -20.58 16.16 19.76
N LYS A 316 -21.89 16.05 19.53
CA LYS A 316 -22.90 15.87 20.58
C LYS A 316 -23.14 14.38 20.79
N GLU A 317 -22.93 13.92 22.02
CA GLU A 317 -23.04 12.49 22.39
C GLU A 317 -24.36 11.85 21.94
N ASP A 318 -25.49 12.52 22.10
CA ASP A 318 -26.79 11.96 21.68
C ASP A 318 -26.91 11.82 20.16
N ASN A 319 -26.36 12.78 19.40
CA ASN A 319 -26.29 12.69 17.94
C ASN A 319 -25.36 11.56 17.51
N PHE A 320 -24.20 11.43 18.16
CA PHE A 320 -23.26 10.34 17.89
C PHE A 320 -23.90 8.98 18.19
N ARG A 321 -24.59 8.83 19.32
CA ARG A 321 -25.32 7.60 19.67
C ARG A 321 -26.39 7.27 18.63
N LEU A 322 -27.20 8.25 18.23
CA LEU A 322 -28.19 8.08 17.16
C LEU A 322 -27.54 7.66 15.84
N TRP A 323 -26.40 8.24 15.46
CA TRP A 323 -25.67 7.88 14.24
C TRP A 323 -25.17 6.43 14.22
N ILE A 324 -24.74 5.93 15.39
CA ILE A 324 -24.28 4.55 15.55
C ILE A 324 -25.46 3.57 15.56
N GLU A 325 -26.49 3.87 16.34
CA GLU A 325 -27.63 2.97 16.57
C GLU A 325 -28.66 3.00 15.43
N GLN A 326 -28.75 4.11 14.71
CA GLN A 326 -29.68 4.32 13.59
C GLN A 326 -28.89 4.71 12.32
N PRO A 327 -28.32 3.72 11.62
CA PRO A 327 -27.69 3.89 10.32
C PRO A 327 -28.44 4.82 9.37
N PRO A 328 -27.78 5.85 8.81
CA PRO A 328 -28.42 6.69 7.80
C PRO A 328 -28.67 5.89 6.50
N PRO A 329 -29.55 6.39 5.62
CA PRO A 329 -29.77 5.83 4.28
C PRO A 329 -28.60 6.20 3.35
N ALA A 330 -27.42 5.65 3.63
CA ALA A 330 -26.22 5.88 2.83
C ALA A 330 -26.13 4.92 1.62
N TYR A 331 -25.49 5.34 0.54
CA TYR A 331 -25.24 4.50 -0.63
C TYR A 331 -24.32 3.32 -0.29
N CYS A 332 -23.32 3.51 0.58
CA CYS A 332 -22.51 2.41 1.11
C CYS A 332 -23.22 1.55 2.17
N ASN A 333 -24.46 1.88 2.58
CA ASN A 333 -25.25 1.06 3.50
C ASN A 333 -25.98 -0.06 2.75
N THR A 334 -25.41 -1.27 2.81
CA THR A 334 -25.87 -2.43 2.03
C THR A 334 -26.75 -3.38 2.83
N GLN A 335 -27.34 -2.88 3.93
CA GLN A 335 -28.35 -3.61 4.69
C GLN A 335 -29.69 -3.74 3.93
N GLY A 336 -29.84 -3.06 2.79
CA GLY A 336 -30.96 -3.21 1.84
C GLY A 336 -30.70 -4.18 0.67
N ASN A 337 -31.57 -4.14 -0.35
CA ASN A 337 -31.52 -5.01 -1.52
C ASN A 337 -30.55 -4.47 -2.59
N THR A 338 -29.25 -4.61 -2.35
CA THR A 338 -28.21 -4.25 -3.32
C THR A 338 -27.49 -5.51 -3.79
N GLU A 339 -27.83 -5.98 -5.00
CA GLU A 339 -27.25 -7.15 -5.67
C GLU A 339 -25.71 -7.10 -5.75
N TYR A 340 -25.14 -5.90 -5.65
CA TYR A 340 -23.76 -5.59 -5.98
C TYR A 340 -22.79 -5.51 -4.79
N PHE A 341 -23.29 -5.43 -3.54
CA PHE A 341 -22.46 -5.09 -2.37
C PHE A 341 -22.78 -5.90 -1.10
N GLU A 342 -23.31 -7.12 -1.24
CA GLU A 342 -23.59 -7.98 -0.10
C GLU A 342 -22.35 -8.25 0.77
N TYR A 343 -21.17 -8.37 0.15
CA TYR A 343 -19.88 -8.53 0.86
C TYR A 343 -19.55 -7.33 1.77
N GLY A 344 -20.02 -6.12 1.41
CA GLY A 344 -19.83 -4.87 2.12
C GLY A 344 -20.64 -4.77 3.43
N ARG A 345 -21.70 -5.59 3.56
CA ARG A 345 -22.70 -5.46 4.64
C ARG A 345 -22.10 -5.57 6.03
N LYS A 346 -21.13 -6.48 6.19
CA LYS A 346 -20.41 -6.70 7.46
C LYS A 346 -19.45 -5.55 7.82
N TYR A 347 -19.14 -4.66 6.89
CA TYR A 347 -18.19 -3.57 7.08
C TYR A 347 -18.87 -2.22 7.33
N PHE A 348 -20.17 -2.05 7.02
CA PHE A 348 -20.88 -0.77 7.19
C PHE A 348 -21.09 -0.36 8.65
N ARG A 349 -21.55 -1.31 9.48
CA ARG A 349 -21.61 -1.18 10.93
C ARG A 349 -21.23 -2.53 11.52
N TRP A 350 -20.25 -2.53 12.39
CA TRP A 350 -19.81 -3.72 13.10
C TRP A 350 -19.45 -3.37 14.54
N TYR A 351 -19.50 -4.39 15.39
CA TYR A 351 -19.06 -4.28 16.76
C TYR A 351 -18.18 -5.47 17.09
N GLU A 352 -17.14 -5.23 17.88
CA GLU A 352 -16.33 -6.28 18.48
C GLU A 352 -16.41 -6.19 19.99
N THR A 353 -16.31 -7.34 20.64
CA THR A 353 -16.29 -7.46 22.10
C THR A 353 -14.87 -7.77 22.54
N ILE A 354 -14.24 -6.85 23.25
CA ILE A 354 -12.86 -7.00 23.72
C ILE A 354 -12.84 -7.03 25.23
N ASP A 355 -12.01 -7.92 25.78
CA ASP A 355 -11.73 -7.95 27.21
C ASP A 355 -11.06 -6.64 27.67
N PRO A 356 -11.52 -5.99 28.76
CA PRO A 356 -10.96 -4.73 29.22
C PRO A 356 -9.44 -4.75 29.49
N HIS A 357 -8.88 -5.88 29.95
CA HIS A 357 -7.44 -6.00 30.15
C HIS A 357 -6.70 -5.98 28.80
N THR A 358 -7.20 -6.76 27.85
CA THR A 358 -6.67 -6.81 26.47
C THR A 358 -6.73 -5.43 25.81
N LEU A 359 -7.84 -4.70 25.95
CA LEU A 359 -7.97 -3.34 25.38
C LEU A 359 -6.94 -2.38 25.98
N ARG A 360 -6.77 -2.40 27.31
CA ARG A 360 -5.76 -1.58 28.01
C ARG A 360 -4.35 -1.92 27.53
N GLU A 361 -4.00 -3.20 27.41
CA GLU A 361 -2.69 -3.64 26.92
C GLU A 361 -2.43 -3.21 25.48
N ILE A 362 -3.43 -3.30 24.60
CA ILE A 362 -3.33 -2.81 23.22
C ILE A 362 -3.07 -1.30 23.21
N ILE A 363 -3.84 -0.51 23.95
CA ILE A 363 -3.67 0.96 23.96
C ILE A 363 -2.33 1.33 24.57
N LEU A 364 -1.95 0.73 25.70
CA LEU A 364 -0.68 0.99 26.37
C LEU A 364 0.52 0.63 25.48
N SER A 365 0.49 -0.53 24.83
CA SER A 365 1.59 -0.97 23.95
C SER A 365 1.71 -0.13 22.69
N LYS A 366 0.59 0.39 22.14
CA LYS A 366 0.57 1.18 20.91
C LYS A 366 0.83 2.67 21.13
N THR A 367 0.36 3.22 22.25
CA THR A 367 0.36 4.68 22.50
C THR A 367 1.28 5.09 23.64
N GLY A 368 1.69 4.16 24.50
CA GLY A 368 2.37 4.45 25.76
C GLY A 368 1.46 5.04 26.85
N ILE A 369 0.16 5.19 26.57
CA ILE A 369 -0.82 5.79 27.48
C ILE A 369 -1.55 4.68 28.23
N ASP A 370 -1.49 4.72 29.56
CA ASP A 370 -2.32 3.87 30.41
C ASP A 370 -3.67 4.56 30.67
N ILE A 371 -4.73 4.04 30.05
CA ILE A 371 -6.09 4.54 30.24
C ILE A 371 -6.77 3.98 31.51
N GLY A 372 -6.06 3.16 32.29
CA GLY A 372 -6.63 2.43 33.41
C GLY A 372 -7.56 1.30 32.96
N TYR A 373 -8.31 0.73 33.90
CA TYR A 373 -9.37 -0.22 33.58
C TYR A 373 -10.67 0.52 33.33
N PRO A 374 -11.38 0.26 32.21
CA PRO A 374 -12.74 0.75 32.02
C PRO A 374 -13.61 0.39 33.24
N ILE A 375 -14.12 1.39 33.96
CA ILE A 375 -14.93 1.18 35.17
C ILE A 375 -16.40 1.12 34.77
N GLY A 376 -17.02 -0.06 34.88
CA GLY A 376 -18.45 -0.26 34.66
C GLY A 376 -18.84 -1.71 34.93
N GLN A 377 -19.60 -1.95 36.01
CA GLN A 377 -20.16 -3.27 36.31
C GLN A 377 -21.11 -3.68 35.18
N TYR A 378 -20.84 -4.81 34.54
CA TYR A 378 -21.69 -5.49 33.54
C TYR A 378 -21.66 -5.02 32.09
N TYR A 379 -20.56 -4.52 31.52
CA TYR A 379 -20.48 -4.46 30.06
C TYR A 379 -19.09 -4.82 29.56
N HIS A 380 -19.03 -5.91 28.78
CA HIS A 380 -18.01 -6.04 27.76
C HIS A 380 -18.11 -4.78 26.87
N PRO A 381 -17.08 -3.92 26.81
CA PRO A 381 -17.13 -2.73 25.98
C PRO A 381 -17.34 -3.19 24.53
N ARG A 382 -18.47 -2.78 23.94
CA ARG A 382 -18.70 -2.90 22.49
C ARG A 382 -17.99 -1.74 21.84
N ILE A 383 -16.94 -2.04 21.08
CA ILE A 383 -16.30 -1.03 20.24
C ILE A 383 -17.13 -0.98 18.95
N TYR A 384 -17.80 0.14 18.74
CA TYR A 384 -18.42 0.45 17.45
C TYR A 384 -17.37 1.14 16.59
N GLN A 385 -17.06 0.55 15.45
CA GLN A 385 -16.13 1.16 14.51
C GLN A 385 -16.90 1.59 13.26
N VAL A 386 -16.82 2.89 12.96
CA VAL A 386 -17.31 3.53 11.72
C VAL A 386 -16.10 4.01 10.90
N LEU A 387 -15.01 3.25 10.94
CA LEU A 387 -13.82 3.62 10.17
C LEU A 387 -13.98 3.17 8.71
N HIS A 388 -13.41 4.00 7.84
CA HIS A 388 -13.22 3.68 6.44
C HIS A 388 -12.37 2.41 6.35
N SER A 389 -12.96 1.28 5.97
CA SER A 389 -12.17 0.07 5.68
C SER A 389 -11.59 0.22 4.28
N MET A 390 -10.26 0.19 4.14
CA MET A 390 -9.63 -0.19 2.88
C MET A 390 -9.84 -1.71 2.70
#